data_AF-A0A8H4QB70-F1
#
_entry.id   AF-A0A8H4QB70-F1
#
_cell.length_a   1.000
_cell.length_b   1.000
_cell.length_c   1.000
_cell.angle_alpha   90.00
_cell.angle_beta   90.00
_cell.angle_gamma   90.00
#
_symmetry.space_group_name_H-M   'P 1'
#
loop_
_entity.id
_entity.type
_entity.pdbx_description
1 polymer ?
#
loop_
_entity_poly.entity_id
_entity_poly.type
_entity_poly.pdbx_seq_one_letter_code
_entity_poly.pdbx_strand_id
1 'polypeptide(L)'
;MHHAVLTLALLGAATSVSAQARPFLLPQASQCFFSGWNSEKCLGTEKFCESKQVTRFISKDICLNSRGPAPGQQQKQQKQKQQGQPNKKKQFYVGGNNVGCLGDIKAESCVGTKAFCEGEQGRREFGSTAWCLALREPDPRVRKPFSG
;
A
#
# COMPACT_ATOMS: atom_id res chain seq x y z
N MET A 1 63.93 -8.68 -12.14
CA MET A 1 62.85 -9.34 -11.38
C MET A 1 61.67 -8.39 -11.35
N HIS A 2 60.65 -8.58 -12.20
CA HIS A 2 59.42 -7.79 -12.14
C HIS A 2 58.25 -8.74 -12.38
N HIS A 3 57.51 -9.07 -11.32
CA HIS A 3 56.26 -9.81 -11.39
C HIS A 3 55.12 -8.80 -11.45
N ALA A 4 54.43 -8.73 -12.58
CA ALA A 4 53.16 -8.01 -12.72
C ALA A 4 52.03 -8.91 -12.21
N VAL A 5 51.36 -8.46 -11.15
CA VAL A 5 50.19 -9.14 -10.57
C VAL A 5 48.94 -8.62 -11.28
N LEU A 6 48.31 -9.49 -12.07
CA LEU A 6 47.07 -9.21 -12.79
C LEU A 6 45.88 -9.62 -11.90
N THR A 7 45.25 -8.66 -11.24
CA THR A 7 44.05 -8.88 -10.42
C THR A 7 42.79 -8.83 -11.29
N LEU A 8 42.21 -10.00 -11.56
CA LEU A 8 40.87 -10.13 -12.17
C LEU A 8 39.79 -9.80 -11.12
N ALA A 9 39.06 -8.71 -11.32
CA ALA A 9 37.84 -8.42 -10.56
C ALA A 9 36.65 -9.15 -11.19
N LEU A 10 36.15 -10.19 -10.52
CA LEU A 10 34.90 -10.87 -10.83
C LEU A 10 33.72 -10.03 -10.33
N LEU A 11 33.02 -9.33 -11.23
CA LEU A 11 31.71 -8.75 -10.93
C LEU A 11 30.63 -9.85 -10.96
N GLY A 12 30.16 -10.26 -9.79
CA GLY A 12 29.00 -11.13 -9.65
C GLY A 12 27.70 -10.37 -9.92
N ALA A 13 27.02 -10.65 -11.02
CA ALA A 13 25.65 -10.18 -11.27
C ALA A 13 24.66 -11.09 -10.53
N ALA A 14 24.11 -10.60 -9.41
CA ALA A 14 23.03 -11.28 -8.71
C ALA A 14 21.72 -11.08 -9.49
N THR A 15 21.33 -12.07 -10.31
CA THR A 15 19.99 -12.10 -10.91
C THR A 15 19.00 -12.60 -9.88
N SER A 16 18.33 -11.68 -9.17
CA SER A 16 17.18 -12.04 -8.34
C SER A 16 16.05 -12.56 -9.23
N VAL A 17 15.84 -13.88 -9.24
CA VAL A 17 14.68 -14.51 -9.87
C VAL A 17 13.46 -14.19 -9.00
N SER A 18 12.87 -13.01 -9.20
CA SER A 18 11.54 -12.73 -8.67
C SER A 18 10.58 -13.72 -9.32
N ALA A 19 9.91 -14.56 -8.53
CA ALA A 19 8.78 -15.35 -8.99
C ALA A 19 7.73 -14.38 -9.55
N GLN A 20 7.68 -14.25 -10.87
CA GLN A 20 6.78 -13.30 -11.53
C GLN A 20 5.35 -13.82 -11.37
N ALA A 21 4.55 -13.12 -10.57
CA ALA A 21 3.12 -13.38 -10.49
C ALA A 21 2.51 -13.26 -11.89
N ARG A 22 1.66 -14.23 -12.27
CA ARG A 22 1.00 -14.23 -13.57
C ARG A 22 0.07 -13.02 -13.68
N PRO A 23 -0.06 -12.35 -14.83
CA PRO A 23 -0.90 -11.15 -14.93
C PRO A 23 -2.36 -11.46 -14.59
N PHE A 24 -3.05 -10.48 -14.00
CA PHE A 24 -4.49 -10.55 -13.79
C PHE A 24 -5.21 -10.27 -15.11
N LEU A 25 -6.01 -11.23 -15.57
CA LEU A 25 -6.74 -11.16 -16.83
C LEU A 25 -8.17 -10.65 -16.58
N LEU A 26 -8.59 -9.67 -17.38
CA LEU A 26 -10.00 -9.32 -17.50
C LEU A 26 -10.70 -10.31 -18.45
N PRO A 27 -12.02 -10.52 -18.30
CA PRO A 27 -12.78 -11.36 -19.23
C PRO A 27 -12.67 -10.84 -20.67
N GLN A 28 -12.27 -11.70 -21.60
CA GLN A 28 -12.19 -11.39 -23.02
C GLN A 28 -13.11 -12.31 -23.83
N ALA A 29 -14.36 -11.86 -24.01
CA ALA A 29 -15.42 -12.63 -24.70
C ALA A 29 -15.02 -13.09 -26.11
N SER A 30 -14.28 -12.25 -26.85
CA SER A 30 -13.81 -12.57 -28.21
C SER A 30 -12.82 -13.74 -28.26
N GLN A 31 -12.15 -14.07 -27.16
CA GLN A 31 -11.17 -15.16 -27.09
C GLN A 31 -11.76 -16.48 -26.56
N CYS A 32 -13.01 -16.47 -26.11
CA CYS A 32 -13.69 -17.65 -25.55
C CYS A 32 -13.87 -18.76 -26.59
N PHE A 33 -14.06 -18.41 -27.86
CA PHE A 33 -14.37 -19.38 -28.92
C PHE A 33 -13.24 -20.40 -29.13
N PHE A 34 -11.98 -19.96 -29.11
CA PHE A 34 -10.82 -20.84 -29.35
C PHE A 34 -10.19 -21.38 -28.05
N SER A 35 -10.34 -20.66 -26.94
CA SER A 35 -9.68 -21.02 -25.67
C SER A 35 -10.56 -21.87 -24.75
N GLY A 36 -11.83 -22.04 -25.09
CA GLY A 36 -12.84 -22.67 -24.24
C GLY A 36 -13.47 -21.69 -23.25
N TRP A 37 -14.77 -21.89 -23.00
CA TRP A 37 -15.62 -21.04 -22.17
C TRP A 37 -15.22 -20.97 -20.69
N ASN A 38 -14.43 -21.94 -20.22
CA ASN A 38 -13.98 -22.01 -18.83
C ASN A 38 -12.53 -21.54 -18.63
N SER A 39 -11.90 -21.02 -19.69
CA SER A 39 -10.52 -20.54 -19.60
C SER A 39 -10.42 -19.22 -18.81
N GLU A 40 -9.28 -19.00 -18.16
CA GLU A 40 -9.01 -17.75 -17.42
C GLU A 40 -9.06 -16.52 -18.34
N LYS A 41 -8.67 -16.64 -19.60
CA LYS A 41 -8.79 -15.57 -20.61
C LYS A 41 -10.26 -15.22 -20.90
N CYS A 42 -11.13 -16.22 -20.92
CA CYS A 42 -12.55 -16.02 -21.19
C CYS A 42 -13.28 -15.41 -19.99
N LEU A 43 -13.13 -16.03 -18.82
CA LEU A 43 -13.84 -15.66 -17.59
C LEU A 43 -13.22 -14.46 -16.86
N GLY A 44 -11.93 -14.20 -17.10
CA GLY A 44 -11.12 -13.34 -16.25
C GLY A 44 -10.65 -14.07 -14.99
N THR A 45 -9.55 -13.57 -14.40
CA THR A 45 -8.88 -14.16 -13.24
C THR A 45 -9.80 -14.31 -12.03
N GLU A 46 -10.65 -13.31 -11.76
CA GLU A 46 -11.57 -13.37 -10.61
C GLU A 46 -12.56 -14.53 -10.70
N LYS A 47 -13.30 -14.62 -11.81
CA LYS A 47 -14.29 -15.69 -12.03
C LYS A 47 -13.63 -17.05 -12.23
N PHE A 48 -12.45 -17.09 -12.83
CA PHE A 48 -11.68 -18.31 -12.96
C PHE A 48 -11.25 -18.87 -11.60
N CYS A 49 -10.72 -18.02 -10.70
CA CYS A 49 -10.35 -18.43 -9.34
C CYS A 49 -11.56 -18.79 -8.45
N GLU A 50 -12.76 -18.31 -8.79
CA GLU A 50 -14.03 -18.73 -8.17
C GLU A 50 -14.59 -20.04 -8.74
N SER A 51 -14.09 -20.49 -9.89
CA SER A 51 -14.65 -21.65 -10.58
C SER A 51 -14.45 -22.93 -9.77
N LYS A 52 -15.42 -23.86 -9.87
CA LYS A 52 -15.34 -25.19 -9.23
C LYS A 52 -14.12 -26.00 -9.72
N GLN A 53 -13.63 -25.73 -10.92
CA GLN A 53 -12.47 -26.43 -11.48
C GLN A 53 -11.19 -26.05 -10.75
N VAL A 54 -11.03 -24.77 -10.38
CA VAL A 54 -9.86 -24.28 -9.65
C VAL A 54 -10.01 -24.52 -8.15
N THR A 55 -11.18 -24.20 -7.59
CA THR A 55 -11.44 -24.30 -6.15
C THR A 55 -11.43 -25.73 -5.61
N ARG A 56 -11.51 -26.74 -6.48
CA ARG A 56 -11.29 -28.15 -6.13
C ARG A 56 -9.86 -28.43 -5.64
N PHE A 57 -8.87 -27.67 -6.11
CA PHE A 57 -7.45 -27.93 -5.83
C PHE A 57 -6.78 -26.84 -5.01
N ILE A 58 -7.18 -25.58 -5.20
CA ILE A 58 -6.58 -24.42 -4.51
C ILE A 58 -7.68 -23.46 -4.06
N SER A 59 -7.49 -22.79 -2.92
CA SER A 59 -8.46 -21.78 -2.49
C SER A 59 -8.47 -20.57 -3.44
N LYS A 60 -9.60 -19.84 -3.46
CA LYS A 60 -9.75 -18.60 -4.23
C LYS A 60 -8.61 -17.62 -3.92
N ASP A 61 -8.28 -17.41 -2.65
CA ASP A 61 -7.26 -16.46 -2.24
C ASP A 61 -5.85 -16.88 -2.68
N ILE A 62 -5.51 -18.17 -2.59
CA ILE A 62 -4.22 -18.68 -3.11
C ILE A 62 -4.13 -18.47 -4.62
N CYS A 63 -5.22 -18.74 -5.34
CA CYS A 63 -5.30 -18.49 -6.78
C CYS A 63 -5.08 -17.01 -7.11
N LEU A 64 -5.78 -16.10 -6.43
CA LEU A 64 -5.65 -14.65 -6.64
C LEU A 64 -4.27 -14.12 -6.23
N ASN A 65 -3.68 -14.61 -5.14
CA ASN A 65 -2.36 -14.20 -4.68
C ASN A 65 -1.22 -14.66 -5.61
N SER A 66 -1.46 -15.71 -6.41
CA SER A 66 -0.53 -16.14 -7.46
C SER A 66 -0.57 -15.26 -8.71
N ARG A 67 -1.42 -14.22 -8.70
CA ARG A 67 -1.66 -13.31 -9.82
C ARG A 67 -1.19 -11.91 -9.49
N GLY A 68 -0.90 -11.13 -10.52
CA GLY A 68 -0.61 -9.71 -10.41
C GLY A 68 -1.84 -8.94 -9.92
N PRO A 69 -1.67 -7.65 -9.59
CA PRO A 69 -2.79 -6.82 -9.16
C PRO A 69 -3.79 -6.63 -10.29
N ALA A 70 -5.09 -6.69 -9.97
CA ALA A 70 -6.14 -6.45 -10.94
C ALA A 70 -6.02 -5.04 -11.55
N PRO A 71 -6.30 -4.87 -12.85
CA PRO A 71 -6.40 -3.54 -13.46
C PRO A 71 -7.51 -2.76 -12.73
N GLY A 72 -7.15 -1.61 -12.16
CA GLY A 72 -8.00 -0.81 -11.25
C GLY A 72 -7.67 -0.94 -9.76
N GLN A 73 -7.17 -2.09 -9.30
CA GLN A 73 -6.56 -2.22 -7.96
C GLN A 73 -5.20 -1.49 -7.90
N GLN A 74 -4.48 -1.46 -9.02
CA GLN A 74 -3.25 -0.66 -9.15
C GLN A 74 -3.51 0.83 -8.88
N GLN A 75 -4.65 1.38 -9.33
CA GLN A 75 -5.01 2.77 -9.05
C GLN A 75 -5.37 3.00 -7.57
N LYS A 76 -6.00 2.03 -6.88
CA LYS A 76 -6.27 2.15 -5.43
C LYS A 76 -4.99 2.07 -4.61
N GLN A 77 -4.09 1.16 -4.93
CA GLN A 77 -2.79 1.04 -4.27
C GLN A 77 -1.88 2.24 -4.59
N GLN A 78 -1.94 2.78 -5.82
CA GLN A 78 -1.25 4.03 -6.17
C GLN A 78 -1.89 5.24 -5.50
N LYS A 79 -3.21 5.32 -5.34
CA LYS A 79 -3.87 6.44 -4.62
C LYS A 79 -3.57 6.41 -3.12
N GLN A 80 -3.42 5.22 -2.54
CA GLN A 80 -2.91 5.06 -1.17
C GLN A 80 -1.40 5.34 -1.05
N LYS A 81 -0.58 5.04 -2.07
CA LYS A 81 0.84 5.45 -2.11
C LYS A 81 1.07 6.92 -2.47
N GLN A 82 0.17 7.57 -3.20
CA GLN A 82 0.25 8.98 -3.61
C GLN A 82 -0.41 9.94 -2.62
N GLN A 83 -1.24 9.47 -1.68
CA GLN A 83 -1.56 10.21 -0.45
C GLN A 83 -0.39 10.26 0.55
N GLY A 84 0.77 9.69 0.17
CA GLY A 84 2.05 9.81 0.85
C GLY A 84 3.11 10.57 0.04
N GLN A 85 2.75 11.61 -0.72
CA GLN A 85 3.74 12.62 -1.14
C GLN A 85 3.89 13.69 -0.03
N PRO A 86 5.03 13.73 0.68
CA PRO A 86 5.21 14.43 1.96
C PRO A 86 5.64 15.89 1.81
N ASN A 87 5.07 16.66 0.89
CA ASN A 87 5.50 18.07 0.77
C ASN A 87 4.71 19.02 1.68
N LYS A 88 3.61 18.57 2.30
CA LYS A 88 2.98 19.35 3.36
C LYS A 88 2.33 18.45 4.41
N LYS A 89 3.04 18.28 5.54
CA LYS A 89 2.46 17.71 6.76
C LYS A 89 1.26 18.55 7.19
N LYS A 90 0.22 17.92 7.74
CA LYS A 90 -0.92 18.67 8.30
C LYS A 90 -0.49 19.38 9.59
N GLN A 91 -1.06 20.54 9.87
CA GLN A 91 -0.81 21.25 11.13
C GLN A 91 -1.13 20.37 12.34
N PHE A 92 -0.35 20.51 13.40
CA PHE A 92 -0.63 19.90 14.70
C PHE A 92 -1.61 20.77 15.49
N TYR A 93 -2.74 20.20 15.91
CA TYR A 93 -3.74 20.87 16.75
C TYR A 93 -3.48 20.59 18.23
N VAL A 94 -3.29 21.67 19.01
CA VAL A 94 -3.29 21.62 20.46
C VAL A 94 -4.74 21.65 20.93
N GLY A 95 -5.23 20.56 21.51
CA GLY A 95 -6.60 20.49 22.03
C GLY A 95 -6.86 21.53 23.13
N GLY A 96 -8.13 21.94 23.29
CA GLY A 96 -8.58 22.79 24.39
C GLY A 96 -8.78 24.29 24.07
N ASN A 97 -8.41 24.77 22.88
CA ASN A 97 -8.53 26.19 22.50
C ASN A 97 -9.73 26.51 21.59
N ASN A 98 -10.72 25.62 21.53
CA ASN A 98 -11.59 25.55 20.36
C ASN A 98 -12.86 26.40 20.46
N VAL A 99 -12.74 27.65 20.03
CA VAL A 99 -13.87 28.41 19.49
C VAL A 99 -14.30 27.72 18.18
N GLY A 100 -15.40 26.98 18.17
CA GLY A 100 -15.98 26.40 16.94
C GLY A 100 -16.29 24.89 16.90
N CYS A 101 -16.23 24.16 18.02
CA CYS A 101 -16.50 22.70 18.03
C CYS A 101 -17.97 22.27 17.97
N LEU A 102 -18.89 23.18 17.62
CA LEU A 102 -20.33 22.93 17.71
C LEU A 102 -20.83 21.81 16.77
N GLY A 103 -20.08 21.50 15.70
CA GLY A 103 -20.47 20.49 14.70
C GLY A 103 -19.85 19.10 14.89
N ASP A 104 -18.64 19.01 15.44
CA ASP A 104 -17.95 17.74 15.63
C ASP A 104 -16.97 17.82 16.81
N ILE A 105 -17.45 17.45 17.99
CA ILE A 105 -16.65 17.43 19.21
C ILE A 105 -15.49 16.43 19.17
N LYS A 106 -15.49 15.50 18.20
CA LYS A 106 -14.45 14.47 18.03
C LYS A 106 -13.44 14.84 16.95
N ALA A 107 -13.64 15.96 16.24
CA ALA A 107 -12.72 16.43 15.22
C ALA A 107 -11.31 16.66 15.79
N GLU A 108 -10.29 16.44 14.96
CA GLU A 108 -8.86 16.59 15.33
C GLU A 108 -8.55 17.99 15.89
N SER A 109 -9.15 19.04 15.32
CA SER A 109 -9.04 20.40 15.84
C SER A 109 -9.58 20.53 17.27
N CYS A 110 -10.71 19.87 17.56
CA CYS A 110 -11.42 19.93 18.83
C CYS A 110 -10.72 19.20 19.96
N VAL A 111 -10.36 17.93 19.74
CA VAL A 111 -9.72 17.09 20.77
C VAL A 111 -8.20 17.25 20.80
N GLY A 112 -7.61 17.78 19.73
CA GLY A 112 -6.17 17.87 19.51
C GLY A 112 -5.60 16.64 18.80
N THR A 113 -4.54 16.86 18.01
CA THR A 113 -3.90 15.85 17.16
C THR A 113 -3.48 14.60 17.93
N LYS A 114 -2.90 14.76 19.13
CA LYS A 114 -2.47 13.63 19.95
C LYS A 114 -3.66 12.74 20.36
N ALA A 115 -4.69 13.33 20.98
CA ALA A 115 -5.86 12.61 21.44
C ALA A 115 -6.65 11.98 20.27
N PHE A 116 -6.72 12.69 19.14
CA PHE A 116 -7.34 12.18 17.93
C PHE A 116 -6.63 10.94 17.37
N CYS A 117 -5.29 11.00 17.23
CA CYS A 117 -4.49 9.89 16.70
C CYS A 117 -4.41 8.69 17.64
N GLU A 118 -4.46 8.90 18.96
CA GLU A 118 -4.56 7.83 19.98
C GLU A 118 -5.98 7.23 20.03
N GLY A 119 -6.98 8.04 19.69
CA GLY A 119 -8.39 7.67 19.64
C GLY A 119 -8.74 6.64 18.56
N GLU A 120 -9.93 6.06 18.71
CA GLU A 120 -10.43 5.05 17.78
C GLU A 120 -10.62 5.62 16.36
N GLN A 121 -11.10 6.86 16.23
CA GLN A 121 -11.31 7.51 14.94
C GLN A 121 -10.00 7.67 14.17
N GLY A 122 -8.94 8.20 14.80
CA GLY A 122 -7.63 8.33 14.18
C GLY A 122 -7.03 6.97 13.78
N ARG A 123 -7.16 5.94 14.63
CA ARG A 123 -6.69 4.59 14.29
C ARG A 123 -7.47 3.93 13.15
N ARG A 124 -8.79 4.15 13.06
CA ARG A 124 -9.62 3.65 11.94
C ARG A 124 -9.25 4.33 10.62
N GLU A 125 -8.97 5.64 10.63
CA GLU A 125 -8.64 6.40 9.42
C GLU A 125 -7.20 6.19 8.95
N PHE A 126 -6.23 6.12 9.88
CA PHE A 126 -4.80 6.08 9.56
C PHE A 126 -4.13 4.73 9.83
N GLY A 127 -4.87 3.73 10.32
CA GLY A 127 -4.38 2.37 10.62
C GLY A 127 -3.53 2.26 11.89
N SER A 128 -2.79 3.30 12.27
CA SER A 128 -2.05 3.35 13.53
C SER A 128 -1.83 4.78 14.03
N THR A 129 -1.63 4.92 15.34
CA THR A 129 -1.28 6.21 15.97
C THR A 129 0.05 6.75 15.43
N ALA A 130 1.06 5.88 15.26
CA ALA A 130 2.36 6.27 14.71
C ALA A 130 2.24 6.84 13.30
N TRP A 131 1.46 6.19 12.43
CA TRP A 131 1.21 6.66 11.07
C TRP A 131 0.42 7.97 11.05
N CYS A 132 -0.60 8.08 11.91
CA CYS A 132 -1.38 9.31 12.07
C CYS A 132 -0.49 10.50 12.40
N LEU A 133 0.40 10.37 13.40
CA LEU A 133 1.32 11.43 13.83
C LEU A 133 2.42 11.73 12.81
N ALA A 134 2.93 10.73 12.08
CA ALA A 134 3.99 10.92 11.08
C ALA A 134 3.58 11.89 9.95
N LEU A 135 2.29 11.97 9.66
CA LEU A 135 1.71 12.84 8.65
C LEU A 135 1.45 14.28 9.14
N ARG A 136 1.77 14.58 10.41
CA ARG A 136 1.53 15.88 11.04
C ARG A 136 2.84 16.61 11.30
N GLU A 137 2.73 17.93 11.38
CA GLU A 137 3.80 18.78 11.85
C GLU A 137 4.16 18.42 13.31
N PRO A 138 5.38 18.72 13.76
CA PRO A 138 5.75 18.50 15.15
C PRO A 138 4.82 19.25 16.11
N ASP A 139 4.55 18.68 17.29
CA ASP A 139 3.81 19.39 18.34
C ASP A 139 4.56 20.70 18.68
N PRO A 140 3.92 21.88 18.51
CA PRO A 140 4.59 23.17 18.72
C PRO A 140 5.04 23.40 20.16
N ARG A 141 4.54 22.61 21.12
CA ARG A 141 4.94 22.68 22.54
C ARG A 141 6.22 21.90 22.84
N VAL A 142 6.59 20.97 21.96
CA VAL A 142 7.85 20.25 22.10
C VAL A 142 8.96 21.19 21.65
N ARG A 143 9.71 21.72 22.63
CA ARG A 143 10.90 22.53 22.33
C ARG A 143 11.83 21.70 21.45
N LYS A 144 12.33 22.31 20.35
CA LYS A 144 13.35 21.65 19.53
C LYS A 144 14.52 21.29 20.44
N PRO A 145 15.04 20.05 20.39
CA PRO A 145 16.26 19.72 21.11
C PRO A 145 17.35 20.68 20.64
N PHE A 146 18.07 21.27 21.60
CA PHE A 146 19.19 22.15 21.34
C PHE A 146 20.22 21.34 20.54
N SER A 147 20.37 21.65 19.26
CA SER A 147 21.40 21.06 18.41
C SER A 147 22.64 21.91 18.59
N GLY A 148 23.44 21.56 19.60
CA GLY A 148 24.76 22.15 19.86
C GLY A 148 25.83 21.52 18.99
#